data_AF-A0A8H4Y259-F1
#
_entry.id   AF-A0A8H4Y259-F1
#
_cell.length_a   1.000
_cell.length_b   1.000
_cell.length_c   1.000
_cell.angle_alpha   90.00
_cell.angle_beta   90.00
_cell.angle_gamma   90.00
#
_symmetry.space_group_name_H-M   'P 1'
#
loop_
_entity.id
_entity.type
_entity.pdbx_description
1 polymer ?
#
loop_
_entity_poly.entity_id
_entity_poly.type
_entity_poly.pdbx_seq_one_letter_code
_entity_poly.pdbx_strand_id
1 'polypeptide(L)'
;MAGIDDLLQGDSQKLGQRQPATQDPEELKRHLEELLLSPSPEFSPEWLNRLQQRWDFEADYTSLFKVAPPHTRTLTRFQRHGLEGRVTGYKNVTVPANSATAKNSTSLSRKPANRADFVRGAAGFFPFAPGGLEGIEATAAFEDQVHMGGAVETASTGNKLERVIQLGAEGGLLEIAPGMSRGIDFTKKKTNVSQEDANAI
;
A
#
# COMPACT_ATOMS: atom_id res chain seq x y z
N MET A 1 44.52 -3.24 -9.56
CA MET A 1 44.15 -2.27 -10.60
C MET A 1 44.75 -2.78 -11.90
N ALA A 2 43.94 -3.38 -12.78
CA ALA A 2 44.39 -3.74 -14.12
C ALA A 2 44.48 -2.45 -14.95
N GLY A 3 45.61 -2.26 -15.65
CA GLY A 3 45.90 -1.06 -16.41
C GLY A 3 45.06 -0.97 -17.68
N ILE A 4 44.76 0.26 -18.09
CA ILE A 4 43.93 0.60 -19.26
C ILE A 4 44.53 0.03 -20.57
N ASP A 5 45.84 -0.25 -20.59
CA ASP A 5 46.55 -0.86 -21.73
C ASP A 5 46.18 -2.32 -22.01
N ASP A 6 45.71 -3.08 -21.01
CA ASP A 6 45.33 -4.50 -21.18
C ASP A 6 43.95 -4.64 -21.89
N LEU A 7 43.16 -3.54 -21.89
CA LEU A 7 41.89 -3.44 -22.60
C LEU A 7 42.07 -3.07 -24.08
N LEU A 8 43.23 -2.53 -24.48
CA LEU A 8 43.51 -2.10 -25.85
C LEU A 8 44.18 -3.17 -26.70
N GLN A 9 44.76 -4.21 -26.10
CA GLN A 9 45.45 -5.29 -26.82
C GLN A 9 44.59 -6.55 -27.06
N GLY A 10 43.40 -6.65 -26.43
CA GLY A 10 42.51 -7.80 -26.56
C GLY A 10 41.59 -7.82 -27.80
N ASP A 11 41.38 -6.67 -28.46
CA ASP A 11 40.34 -6.51 -29.50
C ASP A 11 40.88 -6.29 -30.92
N SER A 12 41.97 -6.97 -31.27
CA SER A 12 42.22 -7.29 -32.69
C SER A 12 41.60 -8.65 -33.01
N GLN A 13 40.29 -8.76 -32.80
CA GLN A 13 39.49 -9.75 -33.51
C GLN A 13 39.76 -9.52 -34.98
N LYS A 14 40.48 -10.47 -35.60
CA LYS A 14 40.63 -10.56 -37.03
C LYS A 14 39.22 -10.42 -37.61
N LEU A 15 38.92 -9.28 -38.23
CA LEU A 15 37.85 -9.14 -39.19
C LEU A 15 38.22 -10.05 -40.35
N GLY A 16 38.07 -11.37 -40.13
CA GLY A 16 38.02 -12.34 -41.18
C GLY A 16 36.94 -11.84 -42.11
N GLN A 17 37.33 -11.53 -43.34
CA GLN A 17 36.40 -11.22 -44.41
C GLN A 17 35.31 -12.29 -44.35
N ARG A 18 34.07 -11.90 -44.03
CA ARG A 18 32.91 -12.78 -44.20
C ARG A 18 32.88 -13.10 -45.69
N GLN A 19 33.46 -14.24 -46.07
CA GLN A 19 33.23 -14.79 -47.38
C GLN A 19 31.71 -14.88 -47.51
N PRO A 20 31.10 -14.32 -48.56
CA PRO A 20 29.67 -14.51 -48.77
C PRO A 20 29.48 -16.02 -48.87
N ALA A 21 28.84 -16.60 -47.86
CA ALA A 21 28.43 -18.00 -47.94
C ALA A 21 27.60 -18.09 -49.22
N THR A 22 28.07 -18.86 -50.19
CA THR A 22 27.30 -19.18 -51.38
C THR A 22 26.16 -20.05 -50.90
N GLN A 23 25.09 -19.41 -50.42
CA GLN A 23 23.90 -20.09 -49.96
C GLN A 23 23.30 -20.78 -51.19
N ASP A 24 23.07 -22.10 -51.08
CA ASP A 24 22.44 -22.86 -52.13
C ASP A 24 21.07 -22.21 -52.44
N PRO A 25 20.78 -21.80 -53.69
CA PRO A 25 19.52 -21.14 -54.03
C PRO A 25 18.29 -21.93 -53.60
N GLU A 26 18.37 -23.27 -53.58
CA GLU A 26 17.31 -24.15 -53.10
C GLU A 26 17.08 -24.01 -51.59
N GLU A 27 18.15 -23.96 -50.79
CA GLU A 27 18.08 -23.79 -49.33
C GLU A 27 17.59 -22.38 -48.97
N LEU A 28 18.06 -21.36 -49.69
CA LEU A 28 17.63 -19.97 -49.51
C LEU A 28 16.14 -19.83 -49.83
N LYS A 29 15.69 -20.48 -50.90
CA LYS A 29 14.28 -20.52 -51.28
C LYS A 29 13.43 -21.20 -50.20
N ARG A 30 13.84 -22.36 -49.69
CA ARG A 30 13.12 -23.07 -48.60
C ARG A 30 13.03 -22.22 -47.33
N HIS A 31 14.11 -21.55 -46.93
CA HIS A 31 14.11 -20.68 -45.76
C HIS A 31 13.17 -19.47 -45.93
N LEU A 32 13.14 -18.86 -47.12
CA LEU A 32 12.21 -17.77 -47.41
C LEU A 32 10.75 -18.24 -47.47
N GLU A 33 10.50 -19.45 -48.00
CA GLU A 33 9.18 -20.07 -47.99
C GLU A 33 8.70 -20.34 -46.56
N GLU A 34 9.56 -20.86 -45.70
CA GLU A 34 9.24 -21.09 -44.30
C GLU A 34 8.99 -19.77 -43.54
N LEU A 35 9.74 -18.71 -43.83
CA LEU A 35 9.59 -17.43 -43.13
C LEU A 35 8.33 -16.66 -43.57
N LEU A 36 8.02 -16.65 -44.88
CA LEU A 36 7.00 -15.77 -45.45
C LEU A 36 5.68 -16.46 -45.80
N LEU A 37 5.71 -17.75 -46.13
CA LEU A 37 4.55 -18.49 -46.61
C LEU A 37 4.04 -19.51 -45.59
N SER A 38 4.79 -19.81 -44.52
CA SER A 38 4.26 -20.63 -43.44
C SER A 38 3.25 -19.84 -42.60
N PRO A 39 2.11 -20.45 -42.21
CA PRO A 39 1.19 -19.80 -41.30
C PRO A 39 1.85 -19.68 -39.92
N SER A 40 1.76 -18.49 -39.32
CA SER A 40 2.18 -18.30 -37.93
C SER A 40 1.32 -19.17 -37.00
N PRO A 41 1.93 -19.91 -36.05
CA PRO A 41 1.19 -20.67 -35.05
C PRO A 41 0.45 -19.77 -34.04
N GLU A 42 0.79 -18.47 -33.99
CA GLU A 42 0.17 -17.47 -33.13
C GLU A 42 -0.42 -16.32 -33.94
N PHE A 43 -1.50 -15.72 -33.44
CA PHE A 43 -2.09 -14.54 -34.07
C PHE A 43 -1.20 -13.31 -33.89
N SER A 44 -0.99 -12.56 -34.97
CA SER A 44 -0.31 -11.27 -34.89
C SER A 44 -1.14 -10.26 -34.07
N PRO A 45 -0.53 -9.23 -33.48
CA PRO A 45 -1.26 -8.21 -32.73
C PRO A 45 -2.32 -7.50 -33.59
N GLU A 46 -2.09 -7.35 -34.89
CA GLU A 46 -3.08 -6.80 -35.82
C GLU A 46 -4.32 -7.68 -35.97
N TRP A 47 -4.13 -8.99 -36.06
CA TRP A 47 -5.24 -9.96 -36.08
C TRP A 47 -5.94 -10.04 -34.72
N LEU A 48 -5.20 -10.04 -33.62
CA LEU A 48 -5.77 -10.03 -32.27
C LEU A 48 -6.66 -8.81 -32.04
N ASN A 49 -6.24 -7.62 -32.44
CA ASN A 49 -7.06 -6.41 -32.30
C ASN A 49 -8.39 -6.47 -33.08
N ARG A 50 -8.45 -7.24 -34.16
CA ARG A 50 -9.68 -7.44 -34.96
C ARG A 50 -10.56 -8.57 -34.41
N LEU A 51 -9.94 -9.59 -33.83
CA LEU A 51 -10.62 -10.79 -33.33
C LEU A 51 -11.06 -10.64 -31.87
N GLN A 52 -10.39 -9.80 -31.08
CA GLN A 52 -10.74 -9.54 -29.69
C GLN A 52 -11.92 -8.57 -29.59
N GLN A 53 -12.91 -8.94 -28.81
CA GLN A 53 -13.99 -8.05 -28.40
C GLN A 53 -13.80 -7.68 -26.93
N ARG A 54 -13.65 -6.38 -26.65
CA ARG A 54 -13.61 -5.87 -25.29
C ARG A 54 -15.03 -5.72 -24.79
N TRP A 55 -15.31 -6.29 -23.62
CA TRP A 55 -16.60 -6.14 -22.96
C TRP A 55 -16.59 -4.83 -22.20
N ASP A 56 -17.61 -4.02 -22.43
CA ASP A 56 -17.87 -2.86 -21.57
C ASP A 56 -18.41 -3.38 -20.23
N PHE A 57 -17.80 -2.93 -19.15
CA PHE A 57 -18.26 -3.23 -17.79
C PHE A 57 -18.41 -1.93 -17.03
N GLU A 58 -19.49 -1.81 -16.26
CA GLU A 58 -19.61 -0.75 -15.28
C GLU A 58 -18.71 -1.09 -14.09
N ALA A 59 -17.80 -0.17 -13.75
CA ALA A 59 -16.89 -0.37 -12.64
C ALA A 59 -17.66 -0.30 -11.32
N ASP A 60 -17.74 -1.42 -10.61
CA ASP A 60 -18.27 -1.43 -9.26
C ASP A 60 -17.29 -0.73 -8.29
N TYR A 61 -17.55 0.54 -8.05
CA TYR A 61 -16.74 1.35 -7.13
C TYR A 61 -16.84 0.89 -5.68
N THR A 62 -17.90 0.15 -5.32
CA THR A 62 -18.08 -0.30 -3.93
C THR A 62 -17.05 -1.35 -3.53
N SER A 63 -16.56 -2.14 -4.50
CA SER A 63 -15.49 -3.12 -4.32
C SER A 63 -14.15 -2.52 -3.87
N LEU A 64 -13.92 -1.22 -4.08
CA LEU A 64 -12.70 -0.54 -3.66
C LEU A 64 -12.70 -0.22 -2.16
N PHE A 65 -13.86 -0.18 -1.51
CA PHE A 65 -13.96 0.13 -0.10
C PHE A 65 -13.41 -1.03 0.74
N LYS A 66 -12.57 -0.70 1.72
CA LYS A 66 -11.96 -1.69 2.62
C LYS A 66 -12.41 -1.44 4.05
N VAL A 67 -12.84 -2.51 4.71
CA VAL A 67 -13.07 -2.50 6.15
C VAL A 67 -11.71 -2.57 6.86
N ALA A 68 -11.59 -1.84 7.97
CA ALA A 68 -10.40 -1.87 8.79
C ALA A 68 -10.13 -3.31 9.33
N PRO A 69 -8.87 -3.77 9.37
CA PRO A 69 -8.54 -5.07 9.94
C PRO A 69 -8.95 -5.18 11.43
N PRO A 70 -9.28 -6.38 11.92
CA PRO A 70 -9.61 -6.57 13.33
C PRO A 70 -8.39 -6.32 14.22
N HIS A 71 -8.64 -5.77 15.42
CA HIS A 71 -7.62 -5.52 16.42
C HIS A 71 -7.66 -6.56 17.55
N THR A 72 -6.51 -7.14 17.89
CA THR A 72 -6.39 -8.05 19.04
C THR A 72 -6.21 -7.25 20.33
N ARG A 73 -7.03 -7.55 21.34
CA ARG A 73 -6.97 -6.94 22.68
C ARG A 73 -6.45 -7.90 23.75
N THR A 74 -6.16 -9.14 23.41
CA THR A 74 -5.71 -10.17 24.36
C THR A 74 -4.22 -10.41 24.20
N LEU A 75 -3.47 -10.23 25.30
CA LEU A 75 -2.04 -10.57 25.38
C LEU A 75 -1.82 -11.64 26.43
N THR A 76 -0.88 -12.56 26.15
CA THR A 76 -0.47 -13.59 27.11
C THR A 76 0.60 -13.03 28.04
N ARG A 77 0.29 -12.91 29.34
CA ARG A 77 1.24 -12.50 30.38
C ARG A 77 1.69 -13.69 31.20
N PHE A 78 3.00 -13.95 31.17
CA PHE A 78 3.61 -15.01 31.97
C PHE A 78 3.67 -14.64 33.46
N GLN A 79 3.29 -15.58 34.33
CA GLN A 79 3.41 -15.47 35.77
C GLN A 79 4.71 -16.13 36.22
N ARG A 80 5.48 -15.41 37.06
CA ARG A 80 6.76 -15.88 37.60
C ARG A 80 6.66 -16.02 39.11
N HIS A 81 7.20 -17.11 39.64
CA HIS A 81 7.20 -17.42 41.07
C HIS A 81 8.60 -17.86 41.53
N GLY A 82 8.85 -17.73 42.83
CA GLY A 82 10.14 -18.06 43.45
C GLY A 82 11.21 -16.96 43.30
N LEU A 83 12.30 -17.12 44.04
CA LEU A 83 13.44 -16.18 44.05
C LEU A 83 14.21 -16.16 42.72
N GLU A 84 14.16 -17.27 41.98
CA GLU A 84 14.72 -17.43 40.63
C GLU A 84 13.83 -16.84 39.51
N GLY A 85 12.55 -16.56 39.80
CA GLY A 85 11.63 -15.97 38.83
C GLY A 85 11.29 -16.88 37.63
N ARG A 86 11.19 -18.20 37.82
CA ARG A 86 10.80 -19.13 36.75
C ARG A 86 9.35 -18.90 36.30
N VAL A 87 9.11 -19.02 35.00
CA VAL A 87 7.76 -18.95 34.41
C VAL A 87 7.02 -20.22 34.80
N THR A 88 5.93 -20.07 35.55
CA THR A 88 5.14 -21.18 36.12
C THR A 88 3.75 -21.26 35.53
N GLY A 89 3.27 -20.18 34.90
CA GLY A 89 1.98 -20.15 34.25
C GLY A 89 1.84 -18.94 33.33
N TYR A 90 0.66 -18.82 32.72
CA TYR A 90 0.29 -17.69 31.89
C TYR A 90 -1.15 -17.27 32.21
N LYS A 91 -1.44 -15.98 31.99
CA LYS A 91 -2.80 -15.45 32.02
C LYS A 91 -3.03 -14.58 30.79
N ASN A 92 -4.20 -14.70 30.19
CA ASN A 92 -4.61 -13.78 29.13
C ASN A 92 -5.11 -12.49 29.79
N VAL A 93 -4.48 -11.37 29.45
CA VAL A 93 -4.84 -10.05 29.97
C VAL A 93 -5.38 -9.23 28.81
N THR A 94 -6.53 -8.60 29.02
CA THR A 94 -7.05 -7.62 28.07
C THR A 94 -6.21 -6.36 28.15
N VAL A 95 -5.58 -6.01 27.05
CA VAL A 95 -4.88 -4.76 26.85
C VAL A 95 -5.66 -3.95 25.81
N PRO A 96 -5.70 -2.62 25.97
CA PRO A 96 -6.09 -1.68 24.93
C PRO A 96 -5.57 -2.08 23.55
N ALA A 97 -6.32 -1.73 22.51
CA ALA A 97 -6.01 -2.14 21.15
C ALA A 97 -4.62 -1.63 20.74
N ASN A 98 -3.63 -2.53 20.68
CA ASN A 98 -2.29 -2.19 20.23
C ASN A 98 -2.28 -2.07 18.69
N SER A 99 -2.71 -0.89 18.23
CA SER A 99 -2.71 -0.47 16.82
C SER A 99 -1.55 0.49 16.50
N ALA A 100 -0.62 0.70 17.43
CA ALA A 100 0.53 1.58 17.21
C ALA A 100 1.47 0.98 16.14
N THR A 101 1.65 1.73 15.07
CA THR A 101 2.48 1.39 13.91
C THR A 101 3.26 2.61 13.46
N ALA A 102 4.18 2.43 12.52
CA ALA A 102 4.94 3.54 11.97
C ALA A 102 4.08 4.63 11.29
N LYS A 103 2.81 4.35 10.96
CA LYS A 103 1.90 5.27 10.26
C LYS A 103 0.98 6.08 11.17
N ASN A 104 0.94 5.79 12.47
CA ASN A 104 -0.01 6.43 13.39
C ASN A 104 0.56 6.68 14.78
N SER A 105 1.84 6.36 15.01
CA SER A 105 2.43 6.49 16.34
C SER A 105 3.90 6.93 16.33
N THR A 106 4.24 7.78 17.29
CA THR A 106 5.63 8.21 17.58
C THR A 106 6.28 7.38 18.70
N SER A 107 5.54 6.45 19.31
CA SER A 107 6.00 5.60 20.42
C SER A 107 7.10 4.63 20.01
N LEU A 108 8.08 4.39 20.89
CA LEU A 108 9.11 3.37 20.71
C LEU A 108 8.51 1.94 20.76
N SER A 109 7.39 1.78 21.48
CA SER A 109 6.72 0.49 21.66
C SER A 109 5.84 0.06 20.48
N ARG A 110 5.76 0.89 19.42
CA ARG A 110 5.01 0.59 18.20
C ARG A 110 5.53 -0.66 17.51
N LYS A 111 4.67 -1.31 16.70
CA LYS A 111 5.06 -2.48 15.92
C LYS A 111 6.17 -2.12 14.92
N PRO A 112 7.23 -2.95 14.81
CA PRO A 112 8.29 -2.72 13.83
C PRO A 112 7.72 -2.75 12.41
N ALA A 113 8.31 -1.95 11.54
CA ALA A 113 7.93 -1.87 10.13
C ALA A 113 8.34 -3.15 9.36
N ASN A 114 7.97 -3.19 8.07
CA ASN A 114 8.40 -4.26 7.18
C ASN A 114 9.94 -4.28 7.05
N ARG A 115 10.51 -5.46 6.78
CA ARG A 115 11.96 -5.68 6.69
C ARG A 115 12.65 -4.84 5.61
N ALA A 116 11.93 -4.49 4.55
CA ALA A 116 12.43 -3.61 3.49
C ALA A 116 12.82 -2.22 3.99
N ASP A 117 12.12 -1.70 5.01
CA ASP A 117 12.25 -0.33 5.50
C ASP A 117 12.95 -0.25 6.86
N PHE A 118 13.65 -1.31 7.27
CA PHE A 118 14.19 -1.43 8.63
C PHE A 118 15.21 -0.34 8.99
N VAL A 119 16.11 0.01 8.07
CA VAL A 119 17.22 0.96 8.34
C VAL A 119 16.87 2.37 7.92
N ARG A 120 16.45 2.55 6.66
CA ARG A 120 16.18 3.90 6.11
C ARG A 120 14.81 4.43 6.53
N GLY A 121 13.90 3.55 6.95
CA GLY A 121 12.50 3.90 7.11
C GLY A 121 11.82 4.23 5.78
N ALA A 122 10.61 4.75 5.88
CA ALA A 122 9.86 5.31 4.76
C ALA A 122 9.46 6.74 5.09
N ALA A 123 9.37 7.61 4.09
CA ALA A 123 9.02 9.02 4.27
C ALA A 123 7.64 9.23 4.92
N GLY A 124 6.73 8.26 4.78
CA GLY A 124 5.41 8.28 5.43
C GLY A 124 5.39 7.75 6.87
N PHE A 125 6.55 7.48 7.49
CA PHE A 125 6.62 7.03 8.87
C PHE A 125 6.77 8.21 9.83
N PHE A 126 6.02 8.17 10.93
CA PHE A 126 6.19 9.10 12.04
C PHE A 126 7.57 8.87 12.68
N PRO A 127 8.32 9.93 13.03
CA PRO A 127 9.56 9.78 13.78
C PRO A 127 9.26 9.26 15.18
N PHE A 128 10.26 8.66 15.83
CA PHE A 128 10.15 8.36 17.25
C PHE A 128 10.19 9.66 18.05
N ALA A 129 9.43 9.71 19.16
CA ALA A 129 9.42 10.87 20.04
C ALA A 129 10.85 11.17 20.55
N PRO A 130 11.42 12.35 20.25
CA PRO A 130 12.73 12.75 20.76
C PRO A 130 12.65 12.92 22.28
N GLY A 131 13.62 12.34 23.00
CA GLY A 131 13.75 12.51 24.45
C GLY A 131 14.39 13.85 24.82
N GLY A 132 14.13 14.31 26.04
CA GLY A 132 14.69 15.54 26.62
C GLY A 132 13.95 16.82 26.23
N LEU A 133 12.80 16.71 25.55
CA LEU A 133 11.98 17.85 25.14
C LEU A 133 10.61 17.78 25.81
N GLU A 134 10.45 18.55 26.89
CA GLU A 134 9.27 18.53 27.77
C GLU A 134 7.93 18.64 27.00
N GLY A 135 7.87 19.50 25.99
CA GLY A 135 6.67 19.67 25.17
C GLY A 135 6.32 18.47 24.29
N ILE A 136 7.32 17.71 23.82
CA ILE A 136 7.11 16.55 22.95
C ILE A 136 6.89 15.29 23.80
N GLU A 137 7.55 15.20 24.94
CA GLU A 137 7.34 14.15 25.94
C GLU A 137 5.89 14.14 26.45
N ALA A 138 5.32 15.31 26.73
CA ALA A 138 3.91 15.42 27.11
C ALA A 138 2.97 14.91 26.01
N THR A 139 3.25 15.22 24.74
CA THR A 139 2.45 14.73 23.61
C THR A 139 2.60 13.22 23.38
N ALA A 140 3.81 12.69 23.54
CA ALA A 140 4.08 11.26 23.39
C ALA A 140 3.44 10.46 24.54
N ALA A 141 3.51 10.95 25.77
CA ALA A 141 2.85 10.33 26.92
C ALA A 141 1.32 10.35 26.77
N PHE A 142 0.76 11.44 26.24
CA PHE A 142 -0.66 11.51 25.92
C PHE A 142 -1.04 10.51 24.81
N GLU A 143 -0.24 10.42 23.75
CA GLU A 143 -0.41 9.45 22.67
C GLU A 143 -0.39 8.01 23.20
N ASP A 144 0.59 7.68 24.03
CA ASP A 144 0.70 6.37 24.68
C ASP A 144 -0.51 6.11 25.60
N GLN A 145 -1.01 7.12 26.32
CA GLN A 145 -2.20 6.98 27.18
C GLN A 145 -3.48 6.69 26.38
N VAL A 146 -3.65 7.34 25.23
CA VAL A 146 -4.77 7.10 24.29
C VAL A 146 -4.69 5.67 23.73
N HIS A 147 -3.51 5.23 23.30
CA HIS A 147 -3.32 3.86 22.80
C HIS A 147 -3.48 2.82 23.90
N MET A 148 -3.08 3.15 25.14
CA MET A 148 -3.23 2.33 26.33
C MET A 148 -4.64 2.43 26.95
N GLY A 149 -5.63 2.93 26.21
CA GLY A 149 -7.04 2.89 26.60
C GLY A 149 -7.29 3.47 27.99
N GLY A 150 -6.41 4.37 28.44
CA GLY A 150 -6.65 5.14 29.64
C GLY A 150 -7.92 5.93 29.38
N ALA A 151 -8.84 5.94 30.35
CA ALA A 151 -9.97 6.84 30.34
C ALA A 151 -9.41 8.27 30.40
N VAL A 152 -9.04 8.81 29.24
CA VAL A 152 -8.99 10.25 29.03
C VAL A 152 -10.40 10.69 29.35
N GLU A 153 -10.55 11.55 30.36
CA GLU A 153 -11.81 12.23 30.64
C GLU A 153 -12.29 12.86 29.33
N THR A 154 -13.17 12.12 28.64
CA THR A 154 -13.51 12.35 27.23
C THR A 154 -14.38 13.60 27.09
N ALA A 155 -14.75 14.21 28.23
CA ALA A 155 -15.51 15.42 28.32
C ALA A 155 -14.75 16.69 27.87
N SER A 156 -13.40 16.68 27.80
CA SER A 156 -12.65 17.92 27.52
C SER A 156 -12.00 18.00 26.13
N THR A 157 -11.73 16.88 25.46
CA THR A 157 -11.00 16.85 24.17
C THR A 157 -11.88 16.63 22.95
N GLY A 158 -12.96 15.84 23.04
CA GLY A 158 -13.94 15.70 21.94
C GLY A 158 -14.54 17.04 21.53
N ASN A 159 -14.89 17.84 22.54
CA ASN A 159 -15.44 19.18 22.38
C ASN A 159 -14.50 20.19 21.69
N LYS A 160 -13.19 19.94 21.62
CA LYS A 160 -12.24 20.87 20.95
C LYS A 160 -12.20 20.64 19.44
N LEU A 161 -12.22 19.38 19.01
CA LEU A 161 -12.25 19.06 17.59
C LEU A 161 -13.61 19.41 16.97
N GLU A 162 -14.71 19.18 17.69
CA GLU A 162 -16.05 19.60 17.27
C GLU A 162 -16.18 21.12 17.08
N ARG A 163 -15.43 21.94 17.84
CA ARG A 163 -15.42 23.41 17.63
C ARG A 163 -14.68 23.83 16.36
N VAL A 164 -13.72 23.03 15.90
CA VAL A 164 -12.91 23.35 14.71
C VAL A 164 -13.53 22.74 13.45
N ILE A 165 -14.18 21.59 13.58
CA ILE A 165 -14.89 20.93 12.49
C ILE A 165 -16.23 21.64 12.29
N GLN A 166 -16.44 22.21 11.10
CA GLN A 166 -17.70 22.85 10.74
C GLN A 166 -18.77 21.76 10.59
N LEU A 167 -19.62 21.62 11.61
CA LEU A 167 -20.82 20.79 11.50
C LEU A 167 -21.82 21.50 10.56
N GLY A 168 -22.47 20.74 9.69
CA GLY A 168 -23.46 21.27 8.74
C GLY A 168 -24.62 21.97 9.43
N ALA A 169 -25.28 22.87 8.71
CA ALA A 169 -26.36 23.72 9.23
C ALA A 169 -27.59 22.92 9.69
N GLU A 170 -27.80 21.71 9.17
CA GLU A 170 -28.94 20.86 9.51
C GLU A 170 -28.47 19.49 10.05
N GLY A 171 -28.88 19.17 11.28
CA GLY A 171 -28.75 17.81 11.84
C GLY A 171 -27.37 17.38 12.36
N GLY A 172 -26.35 18.25 12.34
CA GLY A 172 -25.03 17.92 12.88
C GLY A 172 -24.26 16.90 12.03
N LEU A 173 -24.64 16.70 10.77
CA LEU A 173 -23.90 15.87 9.83
C LEU A 173 -22.66 16.60 9.31
N LEU A 174 -21.60 15.83 9.04
CA LEU A 174 -20.36 16.34 8.45
C LEU A 174 -20.49 16.40 6.92
N GLU A 175 -20.81 17.57 6.40
CA GLU A 175 -20.98 17.79 4.95
C GLU A 175 -19.67 18.11 4.22
N ILE A 176 -18.74 18.75 4.93
CA ILE A 176 -17.45 19.22 4.40
C ILE A 176 -16.32 18.49 5.10
N ALA A 177 -15.44 17.88 4.30
CA ALA A 177 -14.22 17.26 4.82
C ALA A 177 -13.28 18.33 5.43
N PRO A 178 -12.63 18.05 6.57
CA PRO A 178 -11.75 19.01 7.23
C PRO A 178 -10.59 19.41 6.29
N GLY A 179 -10.27 20.70 6.25
CA GLY A 179 -9.23 21.26 5.38
C GLY A 179 -9.66 21.47 3.92
N MET A 180 -10.93 21.21 3.59
CA MET A 180 -11.52 21.48 2.27
C MET A 180 -12.69 22.48 2.39
N SER A 181 -13.11 23.07 1.28
CA SER A 181 -14.21 24.04 1.23
C SER A 181 -15.46 23.57 0.48
N ARG A 182 -15.36 22.51 -0.34
CA ARG A 182 -16.40 22.16 -1.33
C ARG A 182 -17.52 21.24 -0.80
N GLY A 183 -17.21 20.27 0.05
CA GLY A 183 -18.18 19.27 0.54
C GLY A 183 -18.79 18.36 -0.54
N ILE A 184 -19.85 17.64 -0.17
CA ILE A 184 -20.62 16.75 -1.04
C ILE A 184 -22.02 17.34 -1.29
N ASP A 185 -22.40 17.49 -2.56
CA ASP A 185 -23.74 17.94 -2.95
C ASP A 185 -24.70 16.75 -3.11
N PHE A 186 -25.54 16.46 -2.10
CA PHE A 186 -26.53 15.38 -2.17
C PHE A 186 -27.69 15.66 -3.15
N THR A 187 -27.84 16.89 -3.61
CA THR A 187 -28.93 17.31 -4.52
C THR A 187 -28.69 16.94 -5.99
N LYS A 188 -27.45 16.59 -6.37
CA LYS A 188 -27.06 16.46 -7.79
C LYS A 188 -27.25 15.09 -8.45
N LYS A 189 -27.90 14.10 -7.83
CA LYS A 189 -28.18 12.81 -8.50
C LYS A 189 -29.53 12.19 -8.13
N LYS A 190 -30.53 12.45 -8.97
CA LYS A 190 -31.44 11.40 -9.47
C LYS A 190 -31.28 11.36 -10.99
N THR A 191 -30.24 10.67 -11.46
CA THR A 191 -30.16 10.28 -12.87
C THR A 191 -31.05 9.06 -13.07
N ASN A 192 -31.91 9.06 -14.09
CA ASN A 192 -32.98 8.07 -14.32
C ASN A 192 -32.55 6.60 -14.18
N VAL A 193 -31.28 6.27 -14.48
CA VAL A 193 -30.72 4.91 -14.35
C VAL A 193 -30.77 4.36 -12.92
N SER A 194 -30.64 5.21 -11.89
CA SER A 194 -30.65 4.77 -10.48
C SER A 194 -32.06 4.50 -9.93
N GLN A 195 -33.12 4.89 -10.62
CA GLN A 195 -34.50 4.69 -10.14
C GLN A 195 -35.07 3.33 -10.52
N GLU A 196 -34.58 2.69 -11.58
CA GLU A 196 -35.05 1.38 -12.02
C GLU A 196 -34.56 0.27 -11.09
N ASP A 197 -33.27 0.30 -10.69
CA ASP A 197 -32.71 -0.69 -9.77
C ASP A 197 -33.25 -0.58 -8.33
N ALA A 198 -33.59 0.63 -7.88
CA ALA A 198 -34.15 0.85 -6.55
C ALA A 198 -35.62 0.38 -6.42
N ASN A 199 -36.33 0.23 -7.54
CA ASN A 199 -37.71 -0.27 -7.58
C ASN A 199 -37.79 -1.78 -7.81
N ALA A 200 -36.64 -2.46 -8.00
CA ALA A 200 -36.56 -3.90 -8.26
C ALA A 200 -36.33 -4.76 -6.99
N ILE A 201 -36.47 -4.16 -5.80
CA ILE A 201 -36.44 -4.85 -4.49
C ILE A 201 -37.81 -4.72 -3.81
#